data_AF-A0A661DFY5-F1
#
_entry.id   AF-A0A661DFY5-F1
#
_cell.length_a   1.000
_cell.length_b   1.000
_cell.length_c   1.000
_cell.angle_alpha   90.00
_cell.angle_beta   90.00
_cell.angle_gamma   90.00
#
_symmetry.space_group_name_H-M   'P 1'
#
loop_
_entity.id
_entity.type
_entity.pdbx_description
1 polymer ?
#
loop_
_entity_poly.entity_id
_entity_poly.type
_entity_poly.pdbx_seq_one_letter_code
_entity_poly.pdbx_strand_id
1 'polypeptide(L)' 'MAAHKIGFISLGCPKALVDSEQILTRLRAEGYDISDSYQNADMVVVNTCGFIDEA' A
#
# COMPACT_ATOMS: atom_id res chain seq x y z
N MET A 1 7.93 -19.36 8.16
CA MET A 1 7.17 -18.34 8.93
C MET A 1 5.97 -17.96 8.10
N ALA A 2 4.83 -17.67 8.72
CA ALA A 2 3.71 -17.07 8.00
C ALA A 2 4.13 -15.69 7.50
N ALA A 3 3.80 -15.35 6.25
CA ALA A 3 4.03 -14.02 5.72
C ALA A 3 3.15 -13.01 6.46
N HIS A 4 3.74 -11.86 6.85
CA HIS A 4 2.96 -10.78 7.45
C HIS A 4 2.04 -10.16 6.41
N LYS A 5 0.78 -9.89 6.80
CA LYS A 5 -0.25 -9.36 5.92
C LYS A 5 -0.29 -7.84 5.97
N ILE A 6 -0.11 -7.20 4.83
CA ILE A 6 -0.14 -5.74 4.68
C ILE A 6 -1.42 -5.32 3.96
N GLY A 7 -2.20 -4.46 4.58
CA GLY A 7 -3.27 -3.70 3.91
C GLY A 7 -2.69 -2.43 3.27
N PHE A 8 -3.22 -2.01 2.13
CA PHE A 8 -2.70 -0.85 1.41
C PHE A 8 -3.82 0.07 0.94
N ILE A 9 -3.63 1.37 1.13
CA ILE A 9 -4.55 2.43 0.71
C ILE A 9 -3.76 3.44 -0.11
N SER A 10 -4.21 3.74 -1.32
CA SER A 10 -3.64 4.81 -2.16
C SER A 10 -4.66 5.94 -2.29
N LEU A 11 -4.25 7.14 -1.90
CA LEU A 11 -5.02 8.37 -2.01
C LEU A 11 -4.22 9.41 -2.81
N GLY A 12 -4.93 10.40 -3.37
CA GLY A 12 -4.32 11.50 -4.11
C GLY A 12 -4.37 11.30 -5.62
N CYS A 13 -3.30 11.67 -6.32
CA CYS A 13 -3.28 11.76 -7.78
C CYS A 13 -2.83 10.45 -8.45
N PRO A 14 -2.91 10.36 -9.79
CA PRO A 14 -2.46 9.17 -10.54
C PRO A 14 -1.01 8.76 -10.28
N LYS A 15 -0.13 9.70 -9.92
CA LYS A 15 1.25 9.38 -9.52
C LYS A 15 1.29 8.54 -8.24
N ALA A 16 0.45 8.84 -7.24
CA ALA A 16 0.37 8.05 -6.03
C ALA A 16 -0.10 6.62 -6.31
N LEU A 17 -1.00 6.43 -7.29
CA LEU A 17 -1.42 5.10 -7.72
C LEU A 17 -0.27 4.31 -8.34
N VAL A 18 0.48 4.91 -9.29
CA VAL A 18 1.64 4.27 -9.92
C VAL A 18 2.73 3.95 -8.89
N ASP A 19 2.98 4.86 -7.95
CA ASP A 19 3.94 4.63 -6.86
C ASP A 19 3.46 3.45 -5.96
N SER A 20 2.16 3.33 -5.72
CA SER A 20 1.57 2.23 -4.93
C SER A 20 1.78 0.86 -5.59
N GLU A 21 1.65 0.75 -6.91
CA GLU A 21 1.92 -0.49 -7.65
C GLU A 21 3.39 -0.94 -7.49
N GLN A 22 4.33 0.01 -7.52
CA GLN A 22 5.75 -0.27 -7.30
C GLN A 22 6.01 -0.74 -5.87
N ILE A 23 5.40 -0.08 -4.88
CA ILE A 23 5.52 -0.45 -3.46
C ILE A 23 4.96 -1.86 -3.23
N LEU A 24 3.77 -2.17 -3.74
CA LEU A 24 3.15 -3.49 -3.62
C LEU A 24 4.02 -4.59 -4.26
N THR A 25 4.66 -4.30 -5.39
CA THR A 25 5.58 -5.23 -6.05
C THR A 25 6.80 -5.54 -5.18
N ARG A 26 7.39 -4.52 -4.54
CA ARG A 26 8.52 -4.70 -3.61
C ARG A 26 8.14 -5.47 -2.35
N LEU A 27 7.01 -5.12 -1.73
CA LEU A 27 6.50 -5.83 -0.55
C LEU A 27 6.32 -7.33 -0.83
N ARG A 28 5.76 -7.69 -1.99
CA ARG A 28 5.66 -9.10 -2.41
C ARG A 28 7.03 -9.75 -2.61
N ALA A 29 7.98 -9.05 -3.23
CA ALA A 29 9.35 -9.55 -3.42
C ALA A 29 10.10 -9.77 -2.10
N GLU A 30 9.77 -9.01 -1.06
CA GLU A 30 10.30 -9.17 0.31
C GLU A 30 9.58 -10.25 1.13
N GLY A 31 8.53 -10.87 0.58
CA GLY A 31 7.80 -11.98 1.21
C GLY A 31 6.61 -11.56 2.09
N TYR A 32 6.11 -10.34 1.95
CA TYR A 32 4.85 -9.91 2.55
C TYR A 32 3.65 -10.37 1.72
N ASP A 33 2.57 -10.74 2.40
CA ASP A 33 1.27 -10.99 1.78
C ASP A 33 0.45 -9.70 1.75
N ILE A 34 -0.34 -9.50 0.69
CA ILE A 34 -1.26 -8.36 0.61
C ILE A 34 -2.63 -8.81 1.10
N SER A 35 -3.14 -8.11 2.11
CA SER A 35 -4.45 -8.39 2.69
C SER A 35 -5.57 -7.91 1.76
N ASP A 36 -6.64 -8.70 1.67
CA ASP A 36 -7.88 -8.36 0.96
C ASP A 36 -8.80 -7.41 1.75
N SER A 37 -8.51 -7.23 3.03
CA SER A 37 -9.30 -6.46 3.99
C SER A 37 -8.41 -5.88 5.09
N TYR A 38 -8.80 -4.74 5.67
CA TYR A 38 -8.02 -4.10 6.73
C TYR A 38 -8.09 -4.84 8.06
N GLN A 39 -9.18 -5.56 8.32
CA GLN A 39 -9.39 -6.32 9.56
C GLN A 39 -8.44 -7.52 9.67
N ASN A 40 -7.98 -8.05 8.54
CA ASN A 40 -7.10 -9.22 8.46
C ASN A 40 -5.62 -8.84 8.21
N ALA A 41 -5.29 -7.55 8.24
CA ALA A 41 -3.93 -7.05 8.05
C ALA A 41 -3.21 -6.89 9.41
N ASP A 42 -1.93 -7.26 9.45
CA ASP A 42 -1.03 -6.99 10.58
C ASP A 42 -0.63 -5.51 10.63
N MET A 43 -0.62 -4.84 9.47
CA MET A 43 -0.31 -3.42 9.30
C MET A 43 -1.05 -2.85 8.09
N VAL A 44 -1.43 -1.57 8.15
CA VAL A 44 -2.00 -0.83 7.01
C VAL A 44 -1.07 0.33 6.61
N VAL A 45 -0.75 0.42 5.33
CA VAL A 45 0.00 1.53 4.72
C VAL A 45 -0.97 2.46 4.01
N VAL A 46 -0.89 3.76 4.31
CA VAL A 46 -1.63 4.82 3.61
C VAL A 46 -0.65 5.64 2.80
N ASN A 47 -0.65 5.45 1.47
CA ASN A 47 0.11 6.26 0.53
C ASN A 47 -0.75 7.44 0.08
N THR A 48 -0.31 8.66 0.34
CA THR A 48 -1.04 9.88 0.01
C THR A 48 -0.09 10.96 -0.47
N CYS A 49 -0.60 11.91 -1.25
CA CYS A 49 0.13 13.12 -1.60
C CYS A 49 0.24 14.03 -0.36
N GLY A 50 1.40 14.68 -0.18
CA GLY A 50 1.63 15.64 0.90
C GLY A 50 1.09 17.04 0.61
N PHE A 51 0.76 17.33 -0.65
CA PHE A 51 0.09 18.57 -1.05
C PHE A 51 -1.41 18.32 -1.14
N ILE A 52 -2.18 19.09 -0.37
CA ILE A 52 -3.64 18.98 -0.26
C ILE A 52 -4.33 19.93 -1.26
N ASP A 53 -3.58 20.82 -1.89
CA ASP A 53 -4.08 21.63 -3.01
C ASP A 53 -4.13 20.77 -4.28
N GLU A 54 -5.24 20.86 -5.02
CA GLU A 54 -5.58 20.02 -6.16
C GLU A 54 -4.41 19.94 -7.18
N ALA A 55 -4.07 18.70 -7.57
CA ALA A 55 -3.08 18.38 -8.59
C ALA A 55 -3.70 18.37 -9.99
#